data_AF-A0A938UN95-F1
#
_entry.id   AF-A0A938UN95-F1
#
_cell.length_a   1.000
_cell.length_b   1.000
_cell.length_c   1.000
_cell.angle_alpha   90.00
_cell.angle_beta   90.00
_cell.angle_gamma   90.00
#
_symmetry.space_group_name_H-M   'P 1'
#
loop_
_entity.id
_entity.type
_entity.pdbx_description
1 polymer ?
#
loop_
_entity_poly.entity_id
_entity_poly.type
_entity_poly.pdbx_seq_one_letter_code
_entity_poly.pdbx_strand_id
1 'polypeptide(L)'
;MKHLILLGDGMAGYPMAVLGGKTTLEYANTPHMDRMAAEGTLGLIDTIPPGLPPGSDVANLSVLGYDPAECYTGRGPLEAASMGISLSPEDVAFRCNLVTLSDDVDPVMDDFTAGHISSSEAKTIIADLATAIGSETFSFHPGVGYRHLLVWKGGESELHATPPHDITDKAIGLYLPQGRGAQAINRLMRLSREFLADHPVNKKRLERGLKPATSIWLWGQGRAPRIRNMMERFQIRGGIISAVDLL
;
A
#
# COMPACT_ATOMS: atom_id res chain seq x y z
N MET A 1 32.01 10.54 -10.77
CA MET A 1 31.93 9.16 -10.22
C MET A 1 30.50 8.67 -10.37
N LYS A 2 30.26 7.40 -10.69
CA LYS A 2 28.91 6.81 -10.74
C LYS A 2 28.66 6.02 -9.45
N HIS A 3 27.42 5.99 -8.99
CA HIS A 3 27.01 5.32 -7.76
C HIS A 3 25.95 4.28 -8.11
N LEU A 4 25.98 3.13 -7.43
CA LEU A 4 24.97 2.08 -7.53
C LEU A 4 24.49 1.77 -6.12
N ILE A 5 23.18 1.83 -5.91
CA ILE A 5 22.53 1.42 -4.66
C ILE A 5 21.76 0.14 -4.97
N LEU A 6 22.06 -0.94 -4.24
CA LEU A 6 21.35 -2.21 -4.31
C LEU A 6 20.60 -2.42 -3.00
N LEU A 7 19.26 -2.46 -3.07
CA LEU A 7 18.40 -2.66 -1.92
C LEU A 7 17.77 -4.04 -1.97
N GLY A 8 18.11 -4.92 -1.02
CA GLY A 8 17.48 -6.22 -0.85
C GLY A 8 16.21 -6.10 -0.01
N ASP A 9 15.04 -6.13 -0.66
CA ASP A 9 13.75 -6.08 0.03
C ASP A 9 13.58 -7.29 0.96
N GLY A 10 13.24 -7.03 2.22
CA GLY A 10 13.08 -8.08 3.24
C GLY A 10 14.33 -8.94 3.49
N MET A 11 15.53 -8.47 3.11
CA MET A 11 16.77 -9.28 3.18
C MET A 11 17.24 -9.52 4.63
N ALA A 12 16.91 -8.62 5.55
CA ALA A 12 17.19 -8.80 6.97
C ALA A 12 16.30 -9.91 7.54
N GLY A 13 16.84 -10.72 8.45
CA GLY A 13 16.11 -11.82 9.07
C GLY A 13 16.65 -12.18 10.44
N TYR A 14 15.94 -13.07 11.13
CA TYR A 14 16.34 -13.58 12.44
C TYR A 14 17.06 -14.93 12.31
N PRO A 15 17.95 -15.27 13.26
CA PRO A 15 18.49 -16.61 13.39
C PRO A 15 17.40 -17.69 13.45
N MET A 16 17.57 -18.77 12.68
CA MET A 16 16.59 -19.86 12.61
C MET A 16 17.21 -21.19 13.03
N ALA A 17 16.50 -21.94 13.88
CA ALA A 17 16.95 -23.25 14.35
C ALA A 17 17.19 -24.25 13.20
N VAL A 18 16.31 -24.25 12.20
CA VAL A 18 16.43 -25.11 11.00
C VAL A 18 17.68 -24.80 10.15
N LEU A 19 18.24 -23.60 10.30
CA LEU A 19 19.48 -23.17 9.63
C LEU A 19 20.70 -23.26 10.54
N GLY A 20 20.60 -24.00 11.65
CA GLY A 20 21.68 -24.13 12.63
C GLY A 20 21.97 -22.85 13.40
N GLY A 21 20.96 -22.00 13.63
CA GLY A 21 21.09 -20.74 14.35
C GLY A 21 21.63 -19.57 13.49
N LYS A 22 21.63 -19.71 12.17
CA LYS A 22 21.97 -18.64 11.22
C LYS A 22 20.73 -17.92 10.72
N THR A 23 20.90 -16.67 10.30
CA THR A 23 19.93 -15.99 9.44
C THR A 23 19.93 -16.60 8.03
N THR A 24 18.92 -16.27 7.22
CA THR A 24 18.86 -16.70 5.81
C THR A 24 20.05 -16.20 5.00
N LEU A 25 20.48 -14.95 5.23
CA LEU A 25 21.62 -14.34 4.54
C LEU A 25 22.96 -15.01 4.92
N GLU A 26 23.18 -15.31 6.21
CA GLU A 26 24.39 -16.01 6.68
C GLU A 26 24.44 -17.49 6.27
N TYR A 27 23.27 -18.11 6.04
CA TYR A 27 23.19 -19.48 5.58
C TYR A 27 23.43 -19.61 4.07
N ALA A 28 23.05 -18.59 3.30
CA ALA A 28 23.17 -18.58 1.85
C ALA A 28 24.64 -18.56 1.38
N ASN A 29 24.91 -19.17 0.22
CA ASN A 29 26.22 -19.08 -0.43
C ASN A 29 26.30 -17.78 -1.25
N THR A 30 26.91 -16.73 -0.70
CA THR A 30 26.90 -15.38 -1.25
C THR A 30 28.29 -14.82 -1.57
N PRO A 31 29.14 -15.53 -2.34
CA PRO A 31 30.57 -15.22 -2.46
C PRO A 31 30.86 -13.81 -2.98
N HIS A 32 29.96 -13.22 -3.77
CA HIS A 32 30.09 -11.85 -4.26
C HIS A 32 29.77 -10.79 -3.20
N MET A 33 28.75 -11.01 -2.35
CA MET A 33 28.47 -10.12 -1.23
C MET A 33 29.54 -10.25 -0.15
N ASP A 34 30.02 -11.47 0.09
CA ASP A 34 31.11 -11.74 1.03
C ASP A 34 32.39 -11.00 0.61
N ARG A 35 32.70 -11.01 -0.70
CA ARG A 35 33.84 -10.24 -1.24
C ARG A 35 33.63 -8.74 -1.07
N MET A 36 32.45 -8.21 -1.39
CA MET A 36 32.14 -6.78 -1.19
C MET A 36 32.23 -6.37 0.27
N ALA A 37 31.81 -7.23 1.20
CA ALA A 37 31.92 -7.01 2.64
C ALA A 37 33.38 -6.99 3.12
N ALA A 38 34.21 -7.91 2.60
CA ALA A 38 35.63 -8.01 2.96
C ALA A 38 36.50 -6.88 2.38
N GLU A 39 36.19 -6.40 1.17
CA GLU A 39 36.92 -5.34 0.48
C GLU A 39 36.36 -3.93 0.78
N GLY A 40 35.19 -3.84 1.43
CA GLY A 40 34.43 -2.62 1.62
C GLY A 40 34.37 -2.12 3.07
N THR A 41 33.36 -1.31 3.36
CA THR A 41 33.03 -0.84 4.71
C THR A 41 31.65 -1.34 5.09
N LEU A 42 31.55 -1.96 6.26
CA LEU A 42 30.30 -2.46 6.81
C LEU A 42 29.74 -1.51 7.85
N GLY A 43 28.41 -1.48 7.95
CA GLY A 43 27.68 -0.71 8.94
C GLY A 43 26.24 -1.18 9.03
N LEU A 44 25.55 -0.73 10.07
CA LEU A 44 24.11 -0.89 10.22
C LEU A 44 23.42 0.41 9.85
N ILE A 45 22.26 0.30 9.23
CA ILE A 45 21.40 1.44 8.89
C ILE A 45 20.00 1.19 9.44
N ASP A 46 19.43 2.22 10.06
CA ASP A 46 18.01 2.27 10.36
C ASP A 46 17.33 3.12 9.29
N THR A 47 16.46 2.49 8.50
CA THR A 47 15.77 3.15 7.39
C THR A 47 14.40 3.68 7.78
N ILE A 48 13.94 3.42 9.01
CA ILE A 48 12.61 3.81 9.49
C ILE A 48 12.78 4.81 10.64
N PRO A 49 12.58 6.11 10.40
CA PRO A 49 12.63 7.11 11.46
C PRO A 49 11.62 6.82 12.59
N PRO A 50 11.93 7.21 13.84
CA PRO A 50 11.02 7.05 14.96
C PRO A 50 9.63 7.65 14.69
N GLY A 51 8.58 6.88 15.00
CA GLY A 51 7.20 7.31 14.84
C GLY A 51 6.60 7.10 13.45
N LEU A 52 7.37 6.59 12.49
CA LEU A 52 6.86 6.23 11.16
C LEU A 52 6.63 4.71 11.03
N PRO A 53 5.64 4.28 10.24
CA PRO A 53 5.40 2.87 10.01
C PRO A 53 6.56 2.24 9.23
N PRO A 54 6.94 0.97 9.51
CA PRO A 54 8.04 0.28 8.84
C PRO A 54 7.65 -0.24 7.45
N GLY A 55 7.19 0.66 6.57
CA GLY A 55 6.79 0.35 5.21
C GLY A 55 7.91 0.57 4.19
N SER A 56 7.84 -0.14 3.06
CA SER A 56 8.78 0.03 1.95
C SER A 56 8.77 1.47 1.40
N ASP A 57 7.67 2.20 1.54
CA ASP A 57 7.54 3.60 1.14
C ASP A 57 8.46 4.50 1.97
N VAL A 58 8.39 4.40 3.30
CA VAL A 58 9.26 5.14 4.22
C VAL A 58 10.72 4.73 4.05
N ALA A 59 10.99 3.41 4.00
CA ALA A 59 12.35 2.90 3.87
C ALA A 59 13.07 3.40 2.61
N ASN A 60 12.37 3.42 1.47
CA ASN A 60 12.97 3.85 0.22
C ASN A 60 13.21 5.37 0.18
N LEU A 61 12.34 6.19 0.79
CA LEU A 61 12.62 7.62 0.94
C LEU A 61 13.93 7.84 1.71
N SER A 62 14.12 7.13 2.83
CA SER A 62 15.37 7.18 3.61
C SER A 62 16.58 6.75 2.79
N VAL A 63 16.49 5.63 2.06
CA VAL A 63 17.59 5.10 1.22
C VAL A 63 17.96 6.06 0.10
N LEU A 64 16.98 6.76 -0.49
CA LEU A 64 17.20 7.78 -1.51
C LEU A 64 17.70 9.13 -0.95
N GLY A 65 17.87 9.23 0.37
CA GLY A 65 18.40 10.42 1.05
C GLY A 65 17.34 11.49 1.38
N TYR A 66 16.05 11.16 1.26
CA TYR A 66 14.97 12.01 1.74
C TYR A 66 14.73 11.78 3.22
N ASP A 67 14.29 12.82 3.93
CA ASP A 67 13.80 12.67 5.30
C ASP A 67 12.30 12.36 5.22
N PRO A 68 11.87 11.12 5.52
CA PRO A 68 10.46 10.79 5.46
C PRO A 68 9.61 11.60 6.44
N ALA A 69 10.18 12.09 7.55
CA ALA A 69 9.43 12.92 8.50
C ALA A 69 9.03 14.28 7.88
N GLU A 70 9.75 14.75 6.87
CA GLU A 70 9.44 16.01 6.17
C GLU A 70 8.51 15.82 4.96
N CYS A 71 8.58 14.68 4.28
CA CYS A 71 7.94 14.51 2.98
C CYS A 71 6.93 13.36 2.87
N TYR A 72 6.94 12.40 3.80
CA TYR A 72 5.99 11.29 3.77
C TYR A 72 4.61 11.76 4.24
N THR A 73 3.62 11.63 3.36
CA THR A 73 2.25 12.05 3.63
C THR A 73 1.27 10.89 3.71
N GLY A 74 1.72 9.67 3.37
CA GLY A 74 0.89 8.47 3.27
C GLY A 74 1.21 7.66 2.02
N ARG A 75 0.74 6.41 1.99
CA ARG A 75 1.00 5.48 0.88
C ARG A 75 0.16 5.77 -0.37
N GLY A 76 -1.09 6.22 -0.19
CA GLY A 76 -2.02 6.55 -1.27
C GLY A 76 -1.45 7.56 -2.27
N PRO A 77 -0.87 8.69 -1.83
CA PRO A 77 -0.23 9.66 -2.73
C PRO A 77 0.94 9.13 -3.54
N LEU A 78 1.74 8.21 -2.97
CA LEU A 78 2.85 7.58 -3.69
C LEU A 78 2.31 6.63 -4.78
N GLU A 79 1.27 5.87 -4.48
CA GLU A 79 0.59 5.03 -5.47
C GLU A 79 -0.14 5.86 -6.55
N ALA A 80 -0.68 7.03 -6.19
CA ALA A 80 -1.22 7.97 -7.17
C ALA A 80 -0.15 8.41 -8.17
N ALA A 81 1.03 8.79 -7.67
CA ALA A 81 2.14 9.20 -8.52
C ALA A 81 2.61 8.08 -9.46
N SER A 82 2.73 6.83 -8.97
CA SER A 82 3.15 5.71 -9.83
C SER A 82 2.11 5.30 -10.87
N MET A 83 0.82 5.54 -10.59
CA MET A 83 -0.26 5.40 -11.56
C MET A 83 -0.38 6.58 -12.54
N GLY A 84 0.46 7.62 -12.40
CA GLY A 84 0.39 8.84 -13.23
C GLY A 84 -0.80 9.74 -12.89
N ILE A 85 -1.41 9.58 -11.71
CA ILE A 85 -2.54 10.37 -11.25
C ILE A 85 -2.02 11.63 -10.56
N SER A 86 -2.32 12.79 -11.16
CA SER A 86 -1.95 14.08 -10.58
C SER A 86 -2.93 14.47 -9.48
N LEU A 87 -2.40 14.86 -8.32
CA LEU A 87 -3.17 15.36 -7.17
C LEU A 87 -2.97 16.86 -7.02
N SER A 88 -4.05 17.60 -6.78
CA SER A 88 -3.97 18.98 -6.30
C SER A 88 -3.47 19.00 -4.85
N PRO A 89 -2.91 20.12 -4.35
CA PRO A 89 -2.45 20.20 -2.96
C PRO A 89 -3.52 19.86 -1.91
N GLU A 90 -4.78 20.09 -2.26
CA GLU A 90 -5.97 19.91 -1.43
C GLU A 90 -6.57 18.51 -1.55
N ASP A 91 -6.12 17.71 -2.51
CA ASP A 91 -6.62 16.36 -2.74
C ASP A 91 -5.97 15.36 -1.76
N VAL A 92 -6.76 14.35 -1.38
CA VAL A 92 -6.29 13.26 -0.53
C VAL A 92 -6.46 11.93 -1.26
N ALA A 93 -5.37 11.22 -1.46
CA ALA A 93 -5.39 9.89 -2.07
C ALA A 93 -5.39 8.81 -1.00
N PHE A 94 -6.27 7.82 -1.15
CA PHE A 94 -6.37 6.63 -0.32
C PHE A 94 -6.03 5.41 -1.15
N ARG A 95 -5.35 4.44 -0.54
CA ARG A 95 -5.41 3.07 -1.04
C ARG A 95 -6.82 2.55 -0.89
N CYS A 96 -7.29 1.85 -1.90
CA CYS A 96 -8.59 1.21 -1.95
C CYS A 96 -8.38 -0.28 -2.20
N ASN A 97 -8.47 -1.10 -1.15
CA ASN A 97 -8.39 -2.54 -1.27
C ASN A 97 -9.77 -3.13 -1.53
N LEU A 98 -9.88 -4.10 -2.45
CA LEU A 98 -11.02 -5.03 -2.44
C LEU A 98 -10.75 -6.11 -1.39
N VAL A 99 -11.70 -6.31 -0.47
CA VAL A 99 -11.56 -7.24 0.66
C VAL A 99 -12.76 -8.19 0.75
N THR A 100 -12.56 -9.33 1.39
CA THR A 100 -13.63 -10.22 1.86
C THR A 100 -13.83 -9.99 3.35
N LEU A 101 -15.01 -9.50 3.71
CA LEU A 101 -15.55 -9.46 5.06
C LEU A 101 -16.51 -10.63 5.26
N SER A 102 -16.55 -11.19 6.47
CA SER A 102 -17.51 -12.23 6.84
C SER A 102 -18.95 -11.69 6.86
N ASP A 103 -19.92 -12.62 6.73
CA ASP A 103 -21.36 -12.32 6.74
C ASP A 103 -21.95 -12.49 8.14
N ASP A 104 -21.30 -11.87 9.13
CA ASP A 104 -21.70 -11.88 10.53
C ASP A 104 -22.29 -10.52 10.95
N VAL A 105 -22.99 -10.50 12.10
CA VAL A 105 -23.50 -9.26 12.73
C VAL A 105 -22.34 -8.29 13.01
N ASP A 106 -21.22 -8.82 13.48
CA ASP A 106 -19.94 -8.13 13.60
C ASP A 106 -18.96 -8.69 12.58
N PRO A 107 -18.83 -8.05 11.39
CA PRO A 107 -18.01 -8.59 10.31
C PRO A 107 -16.54 -8.67 10.70
N VAL A 108 -15.88 -9.71 10.23
CA VAL A 108 -14.44 -9.95 10.38
C VAL A 108 -13.75 -9.74 9.03
N MET A 109 -12.50 -9.25 9.04
CA MET A 109 -11.65 -9.22 7.85
C MET A 109 -11.18 -10.64 7.50
N ASP A 110 -11.97 -11.37 6.73
CA ASP A 110 -11.70 -12.75 6.31
C ASP A 110 -10.58 -12.84 5.25
N ASP A 111 -10.46 -11.85 4.36
CA ASP A 111 -9.34 -11.79 3.40
C ASP A 111 -9.11 -10.37 2.87
N PHE A 112 -7.96 -9.77 3.16
CA PHE A 112 -7.60 -8.42 2.69
C PHE A 112 -7.26 -8.33 1.18
N THR A 113 -7.27 -9.46 0.48
CA THR A 113 -6.97 -9.61 -0.95
C THR A 113 -8.17 -10.09 -1.77
N ALA A 114 -9.28 -10.40 -1.11
CA ALA A 114 -10.45 -11.06 -1.69
C ALA A 114 -10.11 -12.34 -2.48
N GLY A 115 -9.29 -13.22 -1.90
CA GLY A 115 -8.81 -14.45 -2.53
C GLY A 115 -7.92 -14.15 -3.74
N HIS A 116 -7.00 -13.20 -3.60
CA HIS A 116 -6.15 -12.68 -4.67
C HIS A 116 -6.93 -12.42 -5.97
N ILE A 117 -8.00 -11.63 -5.88
CA ILE A 117 -8.84 -11.29 -7.04
C ILE A 117 -7.99 -10.82 -8.22
N SER A 118 -8.33 -11.30 -9.42
CA SER A 118 -7.58 -10.98 -10.64
C SER A 118 -7.77 -9.52 -11.02
N SER A 119 -6.76 -8.90 -11.65
CA SER A 119 -6.84 -7.50 -12.10
C SER A 119 -8.00 -7.25 -13.07
N SER A 120 -8.37 -8.24 -13.90
CA SER A 120 -9.50 -8.10 -14.83
C SER A 120 -10.84 -8.03 -14.09
N GLU A 121 -11.09 -8.95 -13.16
CA GLU A 121 -12.31 -8.97 -12.34
C GLU A 121 -12.40 -7.72 -11.46
N ALA A 122 -11.30 -7.36 -10.82
CA ALA A 122 -11.22 -6.20 -9.93
C ALA A 122 -11.42 -4.88 -10.70
N LYS A 123 -10.85 -4.75 -11.91
CA LYS A 123 -11.05 -3.56 -12.75
C LYS A 123 -12.52 -3.34 -13.12
N THR A 124 -13.26 -4.42 -13.42
CA THR A 124 -14.71 -4.33 -13.65
C THR A 124 -15.42 -3.82 -12.40
N ILE A 125 -15.16 -4.43 -11.24
CA ILE A 125 -15.75 -4.00 -9.96
C ILE A 125 -15.49 -2.50 -9.69
N ILE A 126 -14.24 -2.05 -9.85
CA ILE A 126 -13.87 -0.67 -9.55
C ILE A 126 -14.49 0.33 -10.54
N ALA A 127 -14.59 -0.03 -11.82
CA ALA A 127 -15.27 0.81 -12.81
C ALA A 127 -16.77 0.94 -12.51
N ASP A 128 -17.42 -0.16 -12.12
CA ASP A 128 -18.84 -0.16 -11.79
C ASP A 128 -19.11 0.59 -10.49
N LEU A 129 -18.24 0.45 -9.47
CA LEU A 129 -18.26 1.26 -8.24
C LEU A 129 -18.08 2.75 -8.54
N ALA A 130 -17.15 3.12 -9.43
CA ALA A 130 -16.94 4.52 -9.81
C ALA A 130 -18.20 5.15 -10.39
N THR A 131 -18.97 4.37 -11.15
CA THR A 131 -20.24 4.81 -11.73
C THR A 131 -21.37 4.88 -10.69
N ALA A 132 -21.43 3.90 -9.79
CA ALA A 132 -22.52 3.77 -8.83
C ALA A 132 -22.40 4.71 -7.61
N ILE A 133 -21.19 4.89 -7.07
CA ILE A 133 -20.94 5.63 -5.82
C ILE A 133 -19.85 6.71 -5.94
N GLY A 134 -19.17 6.80 -7.08
CA GLY A 134 -18.23 7.89 -7.35
C GLY A 134 -18.92 9.23 -7.59
N SER A 135 -18.13 10.30 -7.64
CA SER A 135 -18.62 11.65 -7.89
C SER A 135 -17.48 12.58 -8.32
N GLU A 136 -17.77 13.86 -8.59
CA GLU A 136 -16.73 14.88 -8.78
C GLU A 136 -15.81 15.05 -7.55
N THR A 137 -16.27 14.60 -6.38
CA THR A 137 -15.51 14.64 -5.12
C THR A 137 -14.72 13.34 -4.88
N PHE A 138 -15.19 12.20 -5.39
CA PHE A 138 -14.63 10.88 -5.13
C PHE A 138 -14.39 10.11 -6.42
N SER A 139 -13.12 9.97 -6.79
CA SER A 139 -12.70 9.31 -8.03
C SER A 139 -12.00 7.99 -7.72
N PHE A 140 -12.51 6.89 -8.26
CA PHE A 140 -11.89 5.57 -8.11
C PHE A 140 -11.00 5.27 -9.32
N HIS A 141 -9.81 4.71 -9.06
CA HIS A 141 -8.84 4.36 -10.09
C HIS A 141 -8.42 2.89 -9.95
N PRO A 142 -8.65 2.05 -10.97
CA PRO A 142 -8.29 0.64 -10.91
C PRO A 142 -6.77 0.46 -10.99
N GLY A 143 -6.17 -0.10 -9.93
CA GLY A 143 -4.80 -0.63 -9.94
C GLY A 143 -4.73 -2.14 -10.24
N VAL A 144 -3.80 -2.84 -9.58
CA VAL A 144 -3.44 -4.25 -9.85
C VAL A 144 -3.96 -5.20 -8.76
N GLY A 145 -4.62 -6.27 -9.19
CA GLY A 145 -5.23 -7.25 -8.30
C GLY A 145 -6.27 -6.60 -7.41
N TYR A 146 -6.14 -6.75 -6.09
CA TYR A 146 -7.01 -6.14 -5.09
C TYR A 146 -6.66 -4.70 -4.73
N ARG A 147 -5.60 -4.11 -5.31
CA ARG A 147 -5.04 -2.81 -4.90
C ARG A 147 -5.45 -1.73 -5.89
N HIS A 148 -6.20 -0.75 -5.43
CA HIS A 148 -6.72 0.36 -6.21
C HIS A 148 -6.54 1.68 -5.47
N LEU A 149 -7.01 2.77 -6.05
CA LEU A 149 -6.90 4.10 -5.47
C LEU A 149 -8.27 4.79 -5.42
N LEU A 150 -8.50 5.56 -4.37
CA LEU A 150 -9.56 6.56 -4.29
C LEU A 150 -8.91 7.93 -4.13
N VAL A 151 -9.29 8.90 -4.97
CA VAL A 151 -8.94 10.31 -4.79
C VAL A 151 -10.15 11.04 -4.23
N TRP A 152 -9.97 11.69 -3.07
CA TRP A 152 -10.93 12.59 -2.44
C TRP A 152 -10.52 14.04 -2.69
N LYS A 153 -11.22 14.70 -3.61
CA LYS A 153 -10.97 16.09 -3.98
C LYS A 153 -11.28 17.04 -2.82
N GLY A 154 -10.31 17.86 -2.42
CA GLY A 154 -10.46 18.75 -1.26
C GLY A 154 -10.71 18.01 0.06
N GLY A 155 -10.26 16.76 0.16
CA GLY A 155 -10.55 15.86 1.26
C GLY A 155 -9.80 16.15 2.57
N GLU A 156 -10.08 15.33 3.56
CA GLU A 156 -9.39 15.34 4.86
C GLU A 156 -8.34 14.23 4.93
N SER A 157 -7.15 14.56 5.43
CA SER A 157 -6.04 13.64 5.62
C SER A 157 -5.78 13.33 7.09
N GLU A 158 -6.21 14.20 8.02
CA GLU A 158 -6.06 14.03 9.47
C GLU A 158 -7.13 13.09 10.05
N LEU A 159 -7.11 11.85 9.56
CA LEU A 159 -7.88 10.74 10.11
C LEU A 159 -6.96 9.53 10.31
N HIS A 160 -7.43 8.57 11.09
CA HIS A 160 -6.79 7.29 11.24
C HIS A 160 -7.56 6.25 10.41
N ALA A 161 -6.86 5.45 9.62
CA ALA A 161 -7.44 4.32 8.91
C ALA A 161 -6.47 3.15 8.95
N THR A 162 -6.93 2.00 9.43
CA THR A 162 -6.08 0.84 9.67
C THR A 162 -5.82 0.08 8.36
N PRO A 163 -4.59 -0.37 8.08
CA PRO A 163 -4.33 -1.25 6.94
C PRO A 163 -5.07 -2.59 7.08
N PRO A 164 -5.70 -3.12 6.02
CA PRO A 164 -6.55 -4.32 6.15
C PRO A 164 -5.73 -5.59 6.43
N HIS A 165 -4.46 -5.64 6.05
CA HIS A 165 -3.57 -6.78 6.31
C HIS A 165 -3.15 -6.90 7.79
N ASP A 166 -3.24 -5.83 8.58
CA ASP A 166 -2.92 -5.85 10.02
C ASP A 166 -4.06 -6.43 10.88
N ILE A 167 -5.24 -6.60 10.26
CA ILE A 167 -6.49 -6.95 10.95
C ILE A 167 -7.16 -8.20 10.40
N THR A 168 -6.43 -9.04 9.65
CA THR A 168 -6.93 -10.35 9.22
C THR A 168 -7.39 -11.16 10.43
N ASP A 169 -8.55 -11.83 10.30
CA ASP A 169 -9.24 -12.59 11.35
C ASP A 169 -9.71 -11.76 12.56
N LYS A 170 -9.75 -10.43 12.46
CA LYS A 170 -10.29 -9.53 13.50
C LYS A 170 -11.61 -8.88 13.10
N ALA A 171 -12.47 -8.66 14.08
CA ALA A 171 -13.70 -7.89 13.90
C ALA A 171 -13.37 -6.44 13.50
N ILE A 172 -14.00 -5.94 12.44
CA ILE A 172 -13.59 -4.68 11.81
C ILE A 172 -14.02 -3.42 12.56
N GLY A 173 -15.01 -3.52 13.47
CA GLY A 173 -15.68 -2.37 14.07
C GLY A 173 -14.73 -1.38 14.75
N LEU A 174 -13.71 -1.89 15.46
CA LEU A 174 -12.69 -1.07 16.14
C LEU A 174 -11.64 -0.48 15.19
N TYR A 175 -11.58 -0.95 13.95
CA TYR A 175 -10.56 -0.60 12.95
C TYR A 175 -11.11 0.22 11.78
N LEU A 176 -12.41 0.51 11.78
CA LEU A 176 -12.99 1.45 10.84
C LEU A 176 -12.33 2.83 10.98
N PRO A 177 -12.20 3.59 9.89
CA PRO A 177 -11.68 4.94 9.92
C PRO A 177 -12.26 5.81 11.04
N GLN A 178 -11.39 6.56 11.72
CA GLN A 178 -11.72 7.43 12.85
C GLN A 178 -11.13 8.83 12.67
N GLY A 179 -11.75 9.85 13.26
CA GLY A 179 -11.29 11.23 13.18
C GLY A 179 -12.02 12.06 12.13
N ARG A 180 -11.41 13.16 11.70
CA ARG A 180 -12.07 14.15 10.84
C ARG A 180 -12.26 13.59 9.43
N GLY A 181 -13.48 13.63 8.90
CA GLY A 181 -13.80 13.08 7.58
C GLY A 181 -14.04 11.56 7.54
N ALA A 182 -13.83 10.84 8.66
CA ALA A 182 -14.08 9.40 8.75
C ALA A 182 -15.52 9.01 8.36
N GLN A 183 -16.51 9.85 8.66
CA GLN A 183 -17.90 9.59 8.28
C GLN A 183 -18.09 9.43 6.76
N ALA A 184 -17.40 10.26 5.96
CA ALA A 184 -17.48 10.18 4.50
C ALA A 184 -16.84 8.88 3.98
N ILE A 185 -15.68 8.51 4.52
CA ILE A 185 -14.96 7.29 4.17
C ILE A 185 -15.74 6.03 4.59
N ASN A 186 -16.24 5.99 5.82
CA ASN A 186 -17.08 4.90 6.34
C ASN A 186 -18.37 4.74 5.54
N ARG A 187 -18.95 5.86 5.07
CA ARG A 187 -20.10 5.83 4.16
C ARG A 187 -19.76 5.16 2.84
N LEU A 188 -18.61 5.47 2.22
CA LEU A 188 -18.17 4.82 0.97
C LEU A 188 -17.93 3.32 1.16
N MET A 189 -17.26 2.92 2.24
CA MET A 189 -17.08 1.50 2.58
C MET A 189 -18.42 0.77 2.72
N ARG A 190 -19.37 1.34 3.48
CA ARG A 190 -20.71 0.75 3.64
C ARG A 190 -21.46 0.63 2.31
N LEU A 191 -21.49 1.70 1.51
CA LEU A 191 -22.16 1.69 0.21
C LEU A 191 -21.52 0.67 -0.74
N SER A 192 -20.21 0.51 -0.70
CA SER A 192 -19.53 -0.51 -1.50
C SER A 192 -19.98 -1.92 -1.11
N ARG A 193 -20.23 -2.18 0.19
CA ARG A 193 -20.71 -3.48 0.65
C ARG A 193 -22.11 -3.79 0.13
N GLU A 194 -23.00 -2.81 0.20
CA GLU A 194 -24.35 -2.90 -0.36
C GLU A 194 -24.32 -3.15 -1.88
N PHE A 195 -23.46 -2.41 -2.59
CA PHE A 195 -23.29 -2.56 -4.04
C PHE A 195 -22.72 -3.93 -4.44
N LEU A 196 -21.73 -4.42 -3.68
CA LEU A 196 -20.98 -5.64 -4.01
C LEU A 196 -21.75 -6.92 -3.71
N ALA A 197 -22.74 -6.89 -2.82
CA ALA A 197 -23.54 -8.06 -2.42
C ALA A 197 -24.14 -8.79 -3.63
N ASP A 198 -24.60 -8.05 -4.64
CA ASP A 198 -25.27 -8.61 -5.82
C ASP A 198 -24.45 -8.52 -7.12
N HIS A 199 -23.17 -8.13 -7.01
CA HIS A 199 -22.34 -7.82 -8.18
C HIS A 199 -22.09 -9.06 -9.05
N PRO A 200 -22.26 -8.97 -10.40
CA PRO A 200 -22.10 -10.11 -11.30
C PRO A 200 -20.74 -10.82 -11.20
N VAL A 201 -19.67 -10.08 -10.92
CA VAL A 201 -18.33 -10.67 -10.70
C VAL A 201 -18.32 -11.55 -9.46
N ASN A 202 -18.93 -11.11 -8.35
CA ASN A 202 -18.99 -11.91 -7.13
C ASN A 202 -19.83 -13.17 -7.31
N LYS A 203 -20.96 -13.09 -8.03
CA LYS A 203 -21.78 -14.26 -8.37
C LYS A 203 -20.97 -15.33 -9.12
N LYS A 204 -20.21 -14.92 -10.15
CA LYS A 204 -19.31 -15.81 -10.89
C LYS A 204 -18.15 -16.35 -10.06
N ARG A 205 -17.61 -15.55 -9.12
CA ARG A 205 -16.55 -16.00 -8.20
C ARG A 205 -17.07 -17.08 -7.26
N LEU A 206 -18.26 -16.89 -6.69
CA LEU A 206 -18.92 -17.86 -5.83
C LEU A 206 -19.25 -19.17 -6.56
N GLU A 207 -19.74 -19.11 -7.81
CA GLU A 207 -19.95 -20.29 -8.66
C GLU A 207 -18.67 -21.13 -8.87
N ARG A 208 -17.50 -20.49 -8.80
CA ARG A 208 -16.18 -21.12 -8.93
C ARG A 208 -15.56 -21.50 -7.58
N GLY A 209 -16.26 -21.30 -6.46
CA GLY A 209 -15.74 -21.54 -5.12
C GLY A 209 -14.65 -20.55 -4.69
N LEU A 210 -14.57 -19.37 -5.31
CA LEU A 210 -13.61 -18.32 -4.96
C LEU A 210 -14.22 -17.31 -3.99
N LYS A 211 -13.39 -16.74 -3.12
CA LYS A 211 -13.81 -15.68 -2.18
C LYS A 211 -14.32 -14.44 -2.96
N PRO A 212 -15.51 -13.90 -2.64
CA PRO A 212 -16.02 -12.68 -3.25
C PRO A 212 -15.34 -11.44 -2.65
N ALA A 213 -15.26 -10.34 -3.41
CA ALA A 213 -14.92 -9.05 -2.84
C ALA A 213 -16.19 -8.42 -2.24
N THR A 214 -16.32 -8.36 -0.93
CA THR A 214 -17.56 -7.93 -0.27
C THR A 214 -17.55 -6.47 0.17
N SER A 215 -16.40 -5.80 0.18
CA SER A 215 -16.30 -4.36 0.46
C SER A 215 -15.03 -3.77 -0.16
N ILE A 216 -15.00 -2.45 -0.33
CA ILE A 216 -13.74 -1.71 -0.39
C ILE A 216 -13.25 -1.45 1.04
N TRP A 217 -11.93 -1.31 1.18
CA TRP A 217 -11.27 -0.86 2.39
C TRP A 217 -10.29 0.28 2.08
N LEU A 218 -10.57 1.47 2.60
CA LEU A 218 -9.84 2.70 2.35
C LEU A 218 -8.84 3.01 3.48
N TRP A 219 -7.56 3.17 3.13
CA TRP A 219 -6.48 3.38 4.10
C TRP A 219 -5.24 4.05 3.47
N GLY A 220 -4.24 4.35 4.28
CA GLY A 220 -2.95 4.89 3.81
C GLY A 220 -3.08 6.27 3.19
N GLN A 221 -4.06 7.05 3.62
CA GLN A 221 -4.42 8.35 3.10
C GLN A 221 -3.32 9.38 3.26
N GLY A 222 -3.25 10.30 2.30
CA GLY A 222 -2.32 11.41 2.35
C GLY A 222 -2.57 12.45 1.27
N ARG A 223 -1.91 13.60 1.39
CA ARG A 223 -1.82 14.63 0.34
C ARG A 223 -0.62 14.37 -0.56
N ALA A 224 -0.53 15.01 -1.72
CA ALA A 224 0.67 14.93 -2.55
C ALA A 224 1.93 15.26 -1.74
N PRO A 225 2.95 14.39 -1.71
CA PRO A 225 4.18 14.65 -0.95
C PRO A 225 5.00 15.73 -1.65
N ARG A 226 5.69 16.57 -0.87
CA ARG A 226 6.61 17.57 -1.41
C ARG A 226 8.02 17.00 -1.47
N ILE A 227 8.31 16.27 -2.54
CA ILE A 227 9.61 15.66 -2.76
C ILE A 227 10.40 16.52 -3.75
N ARG A 228 11.50 17.11 -3.29
CA ARG A 228 12.43 17.86 -4.15
C ARG A 228 13.11 16.91 -5.14
N ASN A 229 13.31 17.35 -6.38
CA ASN A 229 13.97 16.51 -7.39
C ASN A 229 15.42 16.16 -6.94
N MET A 230 15.89 14.93 -7.19
CA MET A 230 17.26 14.51 -6.84
C MET A 230 18.33 15.35 -7.54
N MET A 231 18.09 15.81 -8.76
CA MET A 231 18.98 16.74 -9.46
C MET A 231 19.08 18.06 -8.72
N GLU A 232 17.95 18.61 -8.25
CA GLU A 232 17.94 19.87 -7.50
C GLU A 232 18.63 19.70 -6.14
N ARG A 233 18.31 18.61 -5.42
CA ARG A 233 18.78 18.36 -4.06
C ARG A 233 20.23 17.91 -3.97
N PHE A 234 20.65 17.01 -4.87
CA PHE A 234 21.95 16.32 -4.78
C PHE A 234 22.83 16.52 -6.02
N GLN A 235 22.34 17.21 -7.06
CA GLN A 235 23.06 17.41 -8.32
C GLN A 235 23.42 16.08 -9.03
N ILE A 236 22.58 15.05 -8.85
CA ILE A 236 22.74 13.73 -9.46
C ILE A 236 21.62 13.43 -10.47
N ARG A 237 21.96 12.60 -11.46
CA ARG A 237 21.01 12.03 -12.43
C ARG A 237 21.22 10.52 -12.50
N GLY A 238 20.14 9.78 -12.68
CA GLY A 238 20.18 8.32 -12.73
C GLY A 238 18.83 7.73 -13.14
N GLY A 239 18.70 6.43 -12.93
CA GLY A 239 17.45 5.70 -13.12
C GLY A 239 17.29 4.68 -12.00
N ILE A 240 16.04 4.25 -11.79
CA ILE A 240 15.68 3.19 -10.86
C ILE A 240 15.29 1.97 -11.69
N ILE A 241 15.77 0.79 -11.28
CA ILE A 241 15.35 -0.50 -11.84
C ILE A 241 14.58 -1.21 -10.73
N SER A 242 13.26 -1.26 -10.87
CA SER A 242 12.35 -1.87 -9.90
C SER A 242 11.29 -2.70 -10.61
N ALA A 243 10.85 -3.78 -9.97
CA ALA A 243 9.68 -4.56 -10.39
C ALA A 243 8.39 -4.14 -9.66
N VAL A 244 8.50 -3.23 -8.69
CA VAL A 244 7.39 -2.75 -7.85
C VAL A 244 7.16 -1.27 -8.11
N ASP A 245 5.91 -0.89 -8.32
CA ASP A 245 5.45 0.47 -8.68
C ASP A 245 5.53 1.48 -7.52
N LEU A 246 6.43 1.30 -6.55
CA LEU A 246 6.53 2.18 -5.38
C LEU A 246 7.54 3.33 -5.57
N LEU A 247 8.37 3.29 -6.63
CA LEU A 247 9.48 4.22 -6.89
C LEU A 247 9.61 4.60 -8.36
#